data_AF-A0A382BB14-F1
#
_entry.id   AF-A0A382BB14-F1
#
_cell.length_a   1.000
_cell.length_b   1.000
_cell.length_c   1.000
_cell.angle_alpha   90.00
_cell.angle_beta   90.00
_cell.angle_gamma   90.00
#
_symmetry.space_group_name_H-M   'P 1'
#
loop_
_entity.id
_entity.type
_entity.pdbx_description
1 polymer ?
#
loop_
_entity_poly.entity_id
_entity_poly.type
_entity_poly.pdbx_seq_one_letter_code
_entity_poly.pdbx_strand_id
1 'polypeptide(L)'
;MDLIFQKGSKECPKGHALLYFTNQDNPSEIWATYIITLPIEVDIKKYMPPFLVNDNNALNSSDFNSFAFPPSPELLGSLENVQDLAELRDEDLIEGGNIDINDSANNMMKINEILSQYLNLYLNNNSKNIEKIDEKESENSNVNSLMYEFMNVNDRMTELSKLLSKLLFAIENSQDSLILECEKDIVSLSSFYPQNHKINKIVE
;
A
#
# COMPACT_ATOMS: atom_id res chain seq x y z
N MET A 1 -19.23 -20.17 -1.62
CA MET A 1 -20.26 -20.13 -0.57
C MET A 1 -20.43 -18.68 -0.19
N ASP A 2 -21.62 -18.24 0.20
CA ASP A 2 -21.83 -16.86 0.66
C ASP A 2 -21.37 -16.71 2.12
N LEU A 3 -20.86 -15.53 2.48
CA LEU A 3 -20.48 -15.22 3.85
C LEU A 3 -21.71 -15.17 4.77
N ILE A 4 -21.58 -15.76 5.96
CA ILE A 4 -22.63 -15.81 6.97
C ILE A 4 -22.39 -14.69 7.97
N PHE A 5 -23.14 -13.59 7.85
CA PHE A 5 -23.10 -12.48 8.79
C PHE A 5 -24.01 -12.77 9.98
N GLN A 6 -23.44 -12.83 11.18
CA GLN A 6 -24.16 -12.86 12.46
C GLN A 6 -24.46 -11.44 12.95
N LYS A 7 -23.58 -10.48 12.64
CA LYS A 7 -23.76 -9.04 12.86
C LYS A 7 -23.23 -8.29 11.65
N GLY A 8 -23.88 -7.18 11.31
CA GLY A 8 -23.57 -6.41 10.10
C GLY A 8 -24.39 -6.87 8.90
N SER A 9 -23.97 -6.46 7.70
CA SER A 9 -24.70 -6.75 6.47
C SER A 9 -23.76 -6.79 5.27
N LYS A 10 -24.01 -7.73 4.35
CA LYS A 10 -23.28 -7.84 3.09
C LYS A 10 -23.51 -6.64 2.16
N GLU A 11 -24.60 -5.90 2.35
CA GLU A 11 -24.94 -4.67 1.62
C GLU A 11 -24.20 -3.43 2.17
N CYS A 12 -23.76 -3.48 3.42
CA CYS A 12 -23.00 -2.40 4.04
C CYS A 12 -21.89 -2.96 4.95
N PRO A 13 -20.89 -3.66 4.39
CA PRO A 13 -19.77 -4.18 5.15
C PRO A 13 -18.90 -3.02 5.66
N LYS A 14 -18.47 -3.10 6.92
CA LYS A 14 -17.76 -2.01 7.61
C LYS A 14 -16.29 -1.87 7.24
N GLY A 15 -15.74 -2.85 6.51
CA GLY A 15 -14.32 -2.94 6.19
C GLY A 15 -13.49 -3.54 7.31
N HIS A 16 -14.12 -4.01 8.38
CA HIS A 16 -13.47 -4.73 9.45
C HIS A 16 -14.47 -5.69 10.09
N ALA A 17 -14.01 -6.91 10.40
CA ALA A 17 -14.86 -7.96 10.90
C ALA A 17 -14.12 -8.92 11.84
N LEU A 18 -14.81 -9.41 12.86
CA LEU A 18 -14.42 -10.61 13.58
C LEU A 18 -14.91 -11.83 12.80
N LEU A 19 -13.96 -12.69 12.41
CA LEU A 19 -14.23 -13.98 11.81
C LEU A 19 -14.01 -15.06 12.86
N TYR A 20 -15.06 -15.81 13.19
CA TYR A 20 -14.96 -16.89 14.17
C TYR A 20 -15.25 -18.25 13.55
N PHE A 21 -14.71 -19.27 14.20
CA PHE A 21 -14.82 -20.66 13.83
C PHE A 21 -15.11 -21.51 15.07
N THR A 22 -15.80 -22.61 14.85
CA THR A 22 -16.07 -23.61 15.88
C THR A 22 -15.06 -24.74 15.76
N ASN A 23 -14.45 -25.15 16.87
CA ASN A 23 -13.59 -26.33 16.87
C ASN A 23 -14.43 -27.58 16.54
N GLN A 24 -14.01 -28.35 15.52
CA GLN A 24 -14.70 -29.57 15.10
C GLN A 24 -14.77 -30.64 16.22
N ASP A 25 -13.76 -30.69 17.10
CA ASP A 25 -13.65 -31.68 18.17
C ASP A 25 -14.35 -31.21 19.46
N ASN A 26 -14.46 -29.89 19.65
CA ASN A 26 -15.12 -29.28 20.81
C ASN A 26 -15.95 -28.05 20.41
N PRO A 27 -17.26 -28.21 20.14
CA PRO A 27 -18.10 -27.10 19.71
C PRO A 27 -18.26 -25.94 20.69
N SER A 28 -17.80 -26.09 21.94
CA SER A 28 -17.81 -25.00 22.93
C SER A 28 -16.60 -24.06 22.78
N GLU A 29 -15.57 -24.47 22.02
CA GLU A 29 -14.39 -23.66 21.77
C GLU A 29 -14.54 -22.86 20.48
N ILE A 30 -14.54 -21.55 20.65
CA ILE A 30 -14.56 -20.59 19.56
C ILE A 30 -13.16 -20.02 19.34
N TRP A 31 -12.75 -20.09 18.08
CA TRP A 31 -11.48 -19.59 17.58
C TRP A 31 -11.73 -18.43 16.64
N ALA A 32 -10.97 -17.36 16.73
CA ALA A 32 -11.24 -16.16 15.95
C ALA A 32 -9.97 -15.53 15.36
N THR A 33 -10.17 -14.83 14.25
CA THR A 33 -9.22 -13.91 13.65
C THR A 33 -9.93 -12.63 13.26
N TYR A 34 -9.17 -11.57 13.02
CA TYR A 34 -9.68 -10.28 12.60
C TYR A 34 -9.44 -10.07 11.12
N ILE A 35 -10.45 -9.62 10.38
CA ILE A 35 -10.33 -9.18 8.98
C ILE A 35 -10.31 -7.66 8.95
N ILE A 36 -9.34 -7.09 8.22
CA ILE A 36 -9.24 -5.65 7.99
C ILE A 36 -9.16 -5.41 6.49
N THR A 37 -9.96 -4.49 5.99
CA THR A 37 -9.84 -3.89 4.67
C THR A 37 -9.58 -2.40 4.85
N LEU A 38 -8.43 -1.94 4.34
CA LEU A 38 -8.01 -0.56 4.46
C LEU A 38 -8.87 0.33 3.54
N PRO A 39 -9.40 1.46 4.04
CA PRO A 39 -10.16 2.41 3.22
C PRO A 39 -9.28 3.30 2.34
N ILE A 40 -7.96 3.24 2.53
CA ILE A 40 -6.96 4.07 1.83
C ILE A 40 -5.99 3.12 1.14
N GLU A 41 -5.77 3.30 -0.17
CA GLU A 41 -4.74 2.55 -0.89
C GLU A 41 -3.36 2.95 -0.37
N VAL A 42 -2.58 1.97 0.09
CA VAL A 42 -1.22 2.21 0.57
C VAL A 42 -0.22 1.73 -0.48
N ASP A 43 0.58 2.64 -1.02
CA ASP A 43 1.78 2.28 -1.75
C ASP A 43 2.92 1.99 -0.77
N ILE A 44 3.08 0.72 -0.42
CA ILE A 44 4.09 0.29 0.55
C ILE A 44 5.51 0.52 0.06
N LYS A 45 5.73 0.68 -1.24
CA LYS A 45 7.06 1.03 -1.76
C LYS A 45 7.55 2.38 -1.23
N LYS A 46 6.64 3.31 -0.90
CA LYS A 46 6.97 4.61 -0.27
C LYS A 46 7.58 4.47 1.13
N TYR A 47 7.33 3.34 1.80
CA TYR A 47 7.71 3.10 3.19
C TYR A 47 8.77 1.99 3.36
N MET A 48 9.13 1.32 2.27
CA MET A 48 10.18 0.30 2.28
C MET A 48 11.55 0.92 1.99
N PRO A 49 12.59 0.56 2.75
CA PRO A 49 13.96 0.89 2.40
C PRO A 49 14.32 0.46 0.96
N PRO A 50 15.06 1.27 0.19
CA PRO A 50 15.34 1.02 -1.23
C PRO A 50 15.96 -0.36 -1.53
N PHE A 51 16.71 -0.92 -0.59
CA PHE A 51 17.34 -2.24 -0.74
C PHE A 51 16.36 -3.42 -0.65
N LEU A 52 15.14 -3.22 -0.11
CA LEU A 52 14.10 -4.26 -0.04
C LEU A 52 13.13 -4.22 -1.23
N VAL A 53 13.18 -3.17 -2.06
CA VAL A 53 12.27 -2.98 -3.20
C VAL A 53 12.68 -3.83 -4.41
N ASN A 54 13.94 -4.28 -4.47
CA ASN A 54 14.49 -5.06 -5.58
C ASN A 54 14.23 -6.57 -5.49
N ASP A 55 13.83 -7.08 -4.33
CA ASP A 55 13.45 -8.48 -4.20
C ASP A 55 12.04 -8.63 -4.77
N ASN A 56 11.96 -9.16 -6.00
CA ASN A 56 10.76 -9.49 -6.77
C ASN A 56 9.83 -10.52 -6.09
N ASN A 57 9.87 -10.66 -4.77
CA ASN A 57 8.90 -11.43 -3.99
C ASN A 57 7.59 -10.66 -3.95
N ALA A 58 6.83 -10.78 -5.05
CA ALA A 58 5.40 -11.06 -5.17
C ALA A 58 4.42 -10.55 -4.11
N LEU A 59 4.72 -9.47 -3.40
CA LEU A 59 3.75 -8.75 -2.60
C LEU A 59 3.13 -7.72 -3.54
N ASN A 60 2.00 -8.10 -4.14
CA ASN A 60 1.24 -7.15 -4.92
C ASN A 60 0.75 -6.08 -3.94
N SER A 61 0.80 -4.80 -4.33
CA SER A 61 0.30 -3.71 -3.47
C SER A 61 -1.18 -3.91 -3.07
N SER A 62 -1.94 -4.67 -3.86
CA SER A 62 -3.30 -5.10 -3.56
C SER A 62 -3.42 -6.00 -2.33
N ASP A 63 -2.39 -6.81 -2.04
CA ASP A 63 -2.41 -7.81 -0.95
C ASP A 63 -2.31 -7.13 0.43
N PHE A 64 -2.02 -5.83 0.47
CA PHE A 64 -1.97 -5.05 1.70
C PHE A 64 -3.21 -4.22 1.97
N ASN A 65 -4.09 -4.07 0.97
CA ASN A 65 -5.36 -3.38 1.17
C ASN A 65 -6.34 -4.23 2.00
N SER A 66 -6.09 -5.53 2.17
CA SER A 66 -6.89 -6.38 3.04
C SER A 66 -6.08 -7.52 3.60
N PHE A 67 -6.18 -7.77 4.90
CA PHE A 67 -5.45 -8.83 5.58
C PHE A 67 -6.22 -9.39 6.78
N ALA A 68 -5.89 -10.62 7.14
CA ALA A 68 -6.36 -11.26 8.36
C ALA A 68 -5.25 -11.31 9.41
N PHE A 69 -5.58 -10.98 10.67
CA PHE A 69 -4.63 -11.02 11.76
C PHE A 69 -5.29 -11.47 13.09
N PRO A 70 -4.74 -12.50 13.77
CA PRO A 70 -3.62 -13.35 13.35
C PRO A 70 -3.95 -14.20 12.09
N PRO A 71 -2.96 -14.63 11.29
CA PRO A 71 -3.22 -15.33 10.02
C PRO A 71 -3.85 -16.72 10.19
N SER A 72 -3.72 -17.32 11.38
CA SER A 72 -4.46 -18.49 11.83
C SER A 72 -5.40 -18.04 12.97
N PRO A 73 -6.58 -18.67 13.15
CA PRO A 73 -7.46 -18.35 14.27
C PRO A 73 -6.75 -18.60 15.60
N GLU A 74 -7.09 -17.82 16.63
CA GLU A 74 -6.65 -18.01 18.02
C GLU A 74 -7.85 -18.30 18.92
N LEU A 75 -7.62 -19.05 20.00
CA LEU A 75 -8.67 -19.39 20.96
C LEU A 75 -9.16 -18.14 21.69
N LEU A 76 -10.46 -17.85 21.58
CA LEU A 76 -11.10 -16.68 22.18
C LEU A 76 -12.05 -17.04 23.33
N GLY A 77 -12.47 -18.31 23.41
CA GLY A 77 -13.33 -18.82 24.47
C GLY A 77 -14.72 -19.20 23.93
N SER A 78 -15.76 -18.53 24.43
CA SER A 78 -17.16 -18.81 24.07
C SER A 78 -17.67 -17.92 22.93
N LEU A 79 -18.79 -18.31 22.33
CA LEU A 79 -19.47 -17.49 21.30
C LEU A 79 -19.95 -16.14 21.86
N GLU A 80 -20.39 -16.12 23.11
CA GLU A 80 -20.84 -14.90 23.81
C GLU A 80 -19.70 -13.86 23.88
N ASN A 81 -18.46 -14.29 24.20
CA ASN A 81 -17.30 -13.39 24.21
C ASN A 81 -17.06 -12.73 22.84
N VAL A 82 -17.23 -13.49 21.75
CA VAL A 82 -17.02 -12.97 20.39
C VAL A 82 -18.11 -11.98 20.01
N GLN A 83 -19.37 -12.27 20.38
CA GLN A 83 -20.50 -11.39 20.16
C GLN A 83 -20.34 -10.08 20.93
N ASP A 84 -19.94 -10.15 22.20
CA ASP A 84 -19.68 -8.97 23.04
C ASP A 84 -18.55 -8.11 22.47
N LEU A 85 -17.46 -8.73 21.98
CA LEU A 85 -16.37 -8.00 21.33
C LEU A 85 -16.83 -7.32 20.04
N ALA A 86 -17.60 -8.02 19.20
CA ALA A 86 -18.13 -7.47 17.98
C ALA A 86 -19.08 -6.29 18.23
N GLU A 87 -19.89 -6.37 19.29
CA GLU A 87 -20.77 -5.28 19.73
C GLU A 87 -19.97 -4.09 20.22
N LEU A 88 -19.03 -4.32 21.16
CA LEU A 88 -18.20 -3.28 21.77
C LEU A 88 -17.44 -2.43 20.75
N ARG A 89 -16.97 -3.07 19.68
CA ARG A 89 -16.14 -2.44 18.63
C ARG A 89 -16.95 -1.96 17.44
N ASP A 90 -18.26 -2.19 17.47
CA ASP A 90 -19.18 -1.95 16.38
C ASP A 90 -18.71 -2.51 15.03
N GLU A 91 -18.25 -3.76 15.01
CA GLU A 91 -17.73 -4.40 13.80
C GLU A 91 -18.69 -5.47 13.24
N ASP A 92 -18.41 -5.94 12.02
CA ASP A 92 -19.13 -7.08 11.44
C ASP A 92 -18.71 -8.37 12.16
N LEU A 93 -19.63 -9.33 12.29
CA LEU A 93 -19.35 -10.65 12.84
C LEU A 93 -19.68 -11.72 11.80
N ILE A 94 -18.69 -12.52 11.44
CA ILE A 94 -18.78 -13.50 10.36
C ILE A 94 -18.53 -14.90 10.91
N GLU A 95 -19.42 -15.83 10.58
CA GLU A 95 -19.27 -17.24 10.90
C GLU A 95 -18.49 -17.96 9.79
N GLY A 96 -17.32 -18.48 10.15
CA GLY A 96 -16.44 -19.24 9.26
C GLY A 96 -16.68 -20.75 9.27
N GLY A 97 -17.61 -21.25 10.09
CA GLY A 97 -17.92 -22.67 10.25
C GLY A 97 -16.85 -23.42 11.07
N ASN A 98 -16.66 -24.71 10.80
CA ASN A 98 -15.81 -25.56 11.63
C ASN A 98 -14.35 -25.58 11.17
N ILE A 99 -13.41 -25.76 12.10
CA ILE A 99 -11.97 -25.90 11.83
C ILE A 99 -11.35 -27.09 12.59
N ASP A 100 -10.25 -27.61 12.05
CA ASP A 100 -9.32 -28.49 12.77
C ASP A 100 -8.19 -27.63 13.34
N ILE A 101 -8.08 -27.56 14.67
CA ILE A 101 -7.05 -26.75 15.33
C ILE A 101 -5.62 -27.23 15.04
N ASN A 102 -5.44 -28.48 14.61
CA ASN A 102 -4.14 -29.04 14.28
C ASN A 102 -3.72 -28.77 12.83
N ASP A 103 -4.64 -28.31 11.98
CA ASP A 103 -4.41 -28.06 10.56
C ASP A 103 -4.34 -26.55 10.26
N SER A 104 -3.28 -25.92 10.76
CA SER A 104 -3.03 -24.49 10.55
C SER A 104 -3.00 -24.10 9.06
N ALA A 105 -2.49 -24.96 8.17
CA ALA A 105 -2.41 -24.68 6.75
C ALA A 105 -3.79 -24.58 6.11
N ASN A 106 -4.68 -25.55 6.36
CA ASN A 106 -6.05 -25.49 5.85
C ASN A 106 -6.86 -24.34 6.48
N ASN A 107 -6.63 -24.04 7.76
CA ASN A 107 -7.28 -22.89 8.43
C ASN A 107 -6.88 -21.56 7.78
N MET A 108 -5.60 -21.37 7.47
CA MET A 108 -5.10 -20.20 6.77
C MET A 108 -5.69 -20.09 5.36
N MET A 109 -5.80 -21.20 4.62
CA MET A 109 -6.44 -21.19 3.29
C MET A 109 -7.90 -20.75 3.38
N LYS A 110 -8.64 -21.32 4.35
CA LYS A 110 -10.05 -20.98 4.58
C LYS A 110 -10.25 -19.52 4.97
N ILE A 111 -9.38 -18.96 5.81
CA ILE A 111 -9.39 -17.52 6.13
C ILE A 111 -9.19 -16.69 4.88
N ASN A 112 -8.20 -17.03 4.04
CA ASN A 112 -7.91 -16.27 2.82
C ASN A 112 -9.08 -16.29 1.81
N GLU A 113 -9.81 -17.40 1.71
CA GLU A 113 -11.03 -17.48 0.90
C GLU A 113 -12.11 -16.52 1.42
N ILE A 114 -12.33 -16.49 2.74
CA ILE A 114 -13.31 -15.61 3.39
C ILE A 114 -12.88 -14.14 3.28
N LEU A 115 -11.61 -13.84 3.50
CA LEU A 115 -10.99 -12.52 3.34
C LEU A 115 -11.23 -11.98 1.93
N SER A 116 -10.96 -12.79 0.91
CA SER A 116 -11.17 -12.43 -0.50
C SER A 116 -12.63 -12.11 -0.79
N GLN A 117 -13.57 -12.88 -0.24
CA GLN A 117 -15.00 -12.61 -0.39
C GLN A 117 -15.43 -11.32 0.32
N TYR A 118 -14.95 -11.10 1.54
CA TYR A 118 -15.26 -9.91 2.32
C TYR A 118 -14.72 -8.64 1.64
N LEU A 119 -13.49 -8.70 1.13
CA LEU A 119 -12.89 -7.64 0.33
C LEU A 119 -13.75 -7.29 -0.90
N ASN A 120 -14.22 -8.30 -1.65
CA ASN A 120 -15.09 -8.07 -2.79
C ASN A 120 -16.41 -7.39 -2.41
N LEU A 121 -17.03 -7.78 -1.29
CA LEU A 121 -18.24 -7.11 -0.78
C LEU A 121 -17.94 -5.65 -0.42
N TYR A 122 -16.84 -5.40 0.29
CA TYR A 122 -16.42 -4.07 0.67
C TYR A 122 -16.17 -3.17 -0.53
N LEU A 123 -15.38 -3.63 -1.52
CA LEU A 123 -15.07 -2.86 -2.71
C LEU A 123 -16.31 -2.61 -3.57
N ASN A 124 -17.18 -3.60 -3.78
CA ASN A 124 -18.38 -3.40 -4.60
C ASN A 124 -19.34 -2.36 -4.02
N ASN A 125 -19.35 -2.22 -2.69
CA ASN A 125 -20.26 -1.30 -2.01
C ASN A 125 -19.62 0.08 -1.77
N ASN A 126 -18.31 0.14 -1.53
CA ASN A 126 -17.58 1.39 -1.25
C ASN A 126 -16.90 2.04 -2.47
N SER A 127 -16.69 1.32 -3.59
CA SER A 127 -16.21 1.93 -4.84
C SER A 127 -17.16 3.01 -5.40
N LYS A 128 -18.39 3.09 -4.88
CA LYS A 128 -19.35 4.15 -5.20
C LYS A 128 -19.08 5.47 -4.47
N ASN A 129 -18.28 5.50 -3.41
CA ASN A 129 -18.20 6.63 -2.47
C ASN A 129 -16.88 7.41 -2.48
N ILE A 130 -15.82 6.91 -3.11
CA ILE A 130 -14.53 7.61 -3.16
C ILE A 130 -14.32 8.09 -4.60
N GLU A 131 -14.63 9.35 -4.87
CA GLU A 131 -14.15 10.01 -6.08
C GLU A 131 -12.62 9.93 -6.07
N LYS A 132 -12.04 9.20 -7.04
CA LYS A 132 -10.61 9.27 -7.29
C LYS A 132 -10.31 10.71 -7.69
N ILE A 133 -9.80 11.48 -6.73
CA ILE A 133 -9.04 12.67 -7.06
C ILE A 133 -7.81 12.11 -7.74
N ASP A 134 -7.75 12.18 -9.07
CA ASP A 134 -6.50 12.01 -9.77
C ASP A 134 -5.55 12.99 -9.09
N GLU A 135 -4.57 12.47 -8.34
CA GLU A 135 -3.33 13.18 -8.15
C GLU A 135 -2.87 13.47 -9.57
N LYS A 136 -3.22 14.65 -10.09
CA LYS A 136 -2.58 15.21 -11.28
C LYS A 136 -1.13 14.89 -11.05
N GLU A 137 -0.53 14.07 -11.92
CA GLU A 137 0.90 13.83 -11.93
C GLU A 137 1.52 15.19 -11.65
N SER A 138 1.95 15.39 -10.40
CA SER A 138 2.62 16.60 -10.03
C SER A 138 3.86 16.45 -10.87
N GLU A 139 3.92 17.23 -11.96
CA GLU A 139 5.01 17.22 -12.90
C GLU A 139 6.29 16.96 -12.09
N ASN A 140 7.08 15.97 -12.52
CA ASN A 140 8.35 15.52 -11.93
C ASN A 140 9.41 16.64 -11.76
N SER A 141 9.00 17.91 -11.61
CA SER A 141 9.80 19.10 -11.74
C SER A 141 10.34 19.65 -10.42
N ASN A 142 10.09 19.01 -9.26
CA ASN A 142 10.45 19.66 -7.99
C ASN A 142 11.09 18.79 -6.90
N VAL A 143 11.19 17.47 -7.07
CA VAL A 143 11.91 16.64 -6.09
C VAL A 143 13.41 16.95 -6.10
N ASN A 144 13.99 17.17 -7.29
CA ASN A 144 15.39 17.53 -7.44
C ASN A 144 15.70 18.91 -6.85
N SER A 145 14.79 19.89 -6.96
CA SER A 145 14.97 21.23 -6.37
C SER A 145 15.07 21.18 -4.84
N LEU A 146 14.25 20.34 -4.18
CA LEU A 146 14.33 20.14 -2.74
C LEU A 146 15.67 19.53 -2.33
N MET A 147 16.19 18.58 -3.12
CA MET A 147 17.52 17.98 -2.87
C MET A 147 18.65 19.01 -2.99
N TYR A 148 18.58 19.92 -3.96
CA TYR A 148 19.60 20.96 -4.17
C TYR A 148 19.70 21.96 -3.01
N GLU A 149 18.60 22.22 -2.31
CA GLU A 149 18.58 23.10 -1.13
C GLU A 149 19.51 22.60 -0.02
N PHE A 150 19.58 21.27 0.18
CA PHE A 150 20.42 20.64 1.21
C PHE A 150 21.88 20.43 0.79
N MET A 151 22.22 20.59 -0.49
CA MET A 151 23.59 20.42 -0.99
C MET A 151 24.46 21.64 -0.69
N ASN A 152 25.73 21.40 -0.36
CA ASN A 152 26.72 22.48 -0.33
C ASN A 152 27.17 22.84 -1.77
N VAL A 153 27.92 23.92 -1.92
CA VAL A 153 28.34 24.43 -3.24
C VAL A 153 29.17 23.40 -4.04
N ASN A 154 30.01 22.62 -3.38
CA ASN A 154 30.83 21.60 -4.04
C ASN A 154 29.98 20.42 -4.53
N ASP A 155 28.99 20.00 -3.73
CA ASP A 155 28.07 18.94 -4.09
C ASP A 155 27.20 19.35 -5.28
N ARG A 156 26.67 20.58 -5.29
CA ARG A 156 25.95 21.14 -6.44
C ARG A 156 26.81 21.17 -7.70
N MET A 157 28.10 21.51 -7.57
CA MET A 157 29.02 21.55 -8.72
C MET A 157 29.29 20.15 -9.28
N THR A 158 29.43 19.18 -8.38
CA THR A 158 29.55 17.76 -8.74
C THR A 158 28.31 17.27 -9.48
N GLU A 159 27.13 17.67 -9.01
CA GLU A 159 25.86 17.32 -9.63
C GLU A 159 25.68 17.97 -11.00
N LEU A 160 26.03 19.25 -11.16
CA LEU A 160 26.08 19.91 -12.46
C LEU A 160 26.99 19.17 -13.45
N SER A 161 28.16 18.72 -13.00
CA SER A 161 29.08 17.95 -13.85
C SER A 161 28.49 16.61 -14.31
N LYS A 162 27.72 15.94 -13.46
CA LYS A 162 27.02 14.70 -13.84
C LYS A 162 25.90 14.98 -14.83
N LEU A 163 25.09 16.00 -14.59
CA LEU A 163 24.00 16.42 -15.48
C LEU A 163 24.54 16.79 -16.87
N LEU A 164 25.65 17.51 -16.94
CA LEU A 164 26.35 17.81 -18.20
C LEU A 164 26.80 16.55 -18.95
N SER A 165 27.37 15.57 -18.21
CA SER A 165 27.81 14.31 -18.80
C SER A 165 26.62 13.50 -19.35
N LYS A 166 25.52 13.47 -18.59
CA LYS A 166 24.26 12.80 -18.96
C LYS A 166 23.60 13.48 -20.17
N LEU A 167 23.59 14.82 -20.21
CA LEU A 167 23.07 15.60 -21.33
C LEU A 167 23.87 15.35 -22.61
N LEU A 168 25.21 15.37 -22.54
CA LEU A 168 26.06 15.08 -23.70
C LEU A 168 25.77 13.68 -24.25
N PHE A 169 25.71 12.68 -23.36
CA PHE A 169 25.36 11.31 -23.73
C PHE A 169 23.97 11.23 -24.38
N ALA A 170 22.98 11.95 -23.84
CA ALA A 170 21.61 11.96 -24.37
C ALA A 170 21.54 12.58 -25.77
N ILE A 171 22.29 13.66 -26.01
CA ILE A 171 22.41 14.32 -27.32
C ILE A 171 23.07 13.38 -28.34
N GLU A 172 24.19 12.75 -27.97
CA GLU A 172 24.90 11.80 -28.86
C GLU A 172 24.02 10.61 -29.27
N ASN A 173 23.10 10.19 -28.39
CA ASN A 173 22.21 9.04 -28.62
C ASN A 173 20.79 9.43 -29.06
N SER A 174 20.52 10.72 -29.33
CA SER A 174 19.19 11.23 -29.74
C SER A 174 18.04 10.82 -28.81
N GLN A 175 18.27 10.88 -27.49
CA GLN A 175 17.27 10.53 -26.48
C GLN A 175 16.50 11.78 -26.03
N ASP A 176 15.54 12.24 -26.84
CA ASP A 176 14.83 13.51 -26.64
C ASP A 176 14.17 13.65 -25.25
N SER A 177 13.61 12.57 -24.70
CA SER A 177 13.04 12.59 -23.35
C SER A 177 14.08 12.86 -22.27
N LEU A 178 15.28 12.28 -22.41
CA LEU A 178 16.37 12.42 -21.45
C LEU A 178 17.04 13.79 -21.58
N ILE A 179 17.10 14.36 -22.79
CA ILE A 179 17.56 15.73 -23.04
C ILE A 179 16.67 16.71 -22.28
N LEU A 180 15.35 16.63 -22.48
CA LEU A 180 14.37 17.51 -21.81
C LEU A 180 14.41 17.40 -20.28
N GLU A 181 14.63 16.20 -19.74
CA GLU A 181 14.80 15.99 -18.30
C GLU A 181 16.07 16.68 -17.77
N CYS A 182 17.22 16.46 -18.44
CA CYS A 182 18.49 17.06 -18.04
C CYS A 182 18.46 18.60 -18.13
N GLU A 183 17.80 19.16 -19.15
CA GLU A 183 17.64 20.61 -19.29
C GLU A 183 16.85 21.20 -18.12
N LYS A 184 15.72 20.58 -17.73
CA LYS A 184 14.91 21.02 -16.58
C LYS A 184 15.68 20.96 -15.27
N ASP A 185 16.49 19.92 -15.07
CA ASP A 185 17.32 19.77 -13.87
C ASP A 185 18.43 20.82 -13.81
N ILE A 186 19.08 21.11 -14.95
CA ILE A 186 20.12 22.16 -15.04
C ILE A 186 19.52 23.54 -14.76
N VAL A 187 18.33 23.85 -15.29
CA VAL A 187 17.61 25.10 -15.00
C VAL A 187 17.26 25.19 -13.51
N SER A 188 16.75 24.12 -12.92
CA SER A 188 16.39 24.08 -11.50
C SER A 188 17.62 24.30 -10.60
N LEU A 189 18.72 23.61 -10.91
CA LEU A 189 20.00 23.75 -10.19
C LEU A 189 20.59 25.16 -10.34
N SER A 190 20.40 25.82 -11.49
CA SER A 190 20.92 27.17 -11.75
C SER A 190 20.43 28.21 -10.74
N SER A 191 19.22 28.04 -10.19
CA SER A 191 18.60 28.96 -9.23
C SER A 191 19.38 29.06 -7.91
N PHE A 192 20.21 28.06 -7.63
CA PHE A 192 21.07 27.98 -6.45
C PHE A 192 22.48 28.54 -6.67
N TYR A 193 22.76 29.10 -7.85
CA TYR A 193 24.02 29.77 -8.18
C TYR A 193 23.83 31.28 -8.40
N PRO A 194 24.83 32.11 -8.05
CA PRO A 194 24.82 33.51 -8.42
C PRO A 194 24.74 33.70 -9.95
N GLN A 195 23.96 34.70 -10.41
CA GLN A 195 23.66 34.92 -11.84
C GLN A 195 24.90 35.08 -12.74
N ASN A 196 26.04 35.49 -12.19
CA ASN A 196 27.29 35.62 -12.94
C ASN A 196 27.87 34.28 -13.44
N HIS A 197 27.42 33.13 -12.91
CA HIS A 197 27.83 31.80 -13.37
C HIS A 197 27.16 31.36 -14.68
N LYS A 198 26.06 32.01 -15.08
CA LYS A 198 25.39 31.80 -16.38
C LYS A 198 25.05 30.33 -16.71
N ILE A 199 24.74 29.51 -15.71
CA ILE A 199 24.44 28.08 -15.88
C ILE A 199 23.27 27.85 -16.85
N ASN A 200 22.27 28.74 -16.87
CA ASN A 200 21.14 28.65 -17.81
C ASN A 200 21.55 28.69 -19.29
N LYS A 201 22.72 29.24 -19.62
CA LYS A 201 23.21 29.25 -21.01
C LYS A 201 23.67 27.89 -21.53
N ILE A 202 23.77 26.89 -20.66
CA ILE A 202 24.18 25.54 -21.03
C ILE A 202 23.08 24.84 -21.84
N VAL A 203 21.83 25.25 -21.63
CA VAL A 203 20.61 24.62 -22.17
C VAL A 203 19.84 25.56 -23.12
N GLU A 204 20.46 26.68 -23.50
CA GLU A 204 20.01 27.59 -24.57
C GLU A 204 20.64 27.20 -25.91
#